data_AF-A0AAN7VJ81-F1
#
_entry.id   AF-A0AAN7VJ81-F1
#
_cell.length_a   1.000
_cell.length_b   1.000
_cell.length_c   1.000
_cell.angle_alpha   90.00
_cell.angle_beta   90.00
_cell.angle_gamma   90.00
#
_symmetry.space_group_name_H-M   'P 1'
#
loop_
_entity.id
_entity.type
_entity.pdbx_description
1 polymer ?
#
loop_
_entity_poly.entity_id
_entity_poly.type
_entity_poly.pdbx_seq_one_letter_code
_entity_poly.pdbx_strand_id
1 'polypeptide(L)'
;MQMNNSLKIWNMTTGKFIECVSPLNRSVAVNGEFTYATKFHDGNLSSNTVIMGGRNPKLEVLDITEKRVLCGFPVMKSVLAIDSKDRYIAYGGLEPLLRIVNYI
;
A
#
# COMPACT_ATOMS: atom_id res chain seq x y z
N MET A 1 20.29 -5.91 9.47
CA MET A 1 19.20 -4.96 9.18
C MET A 1 17.93 -5.78 8.95
N GLN A 2 17.05 -5.88 9.94
CA GLN A 2 15.93 -6.82 9.94
C GLN A 2 14.75 -6.23 9.14
N MET A 3 14.38 -6.89 8.04
CA MET A 3 13.28 -6.55 7.11
C MET A 3 11.90 -6.84 7.72
N ASN A 4 11.61 -6.31 8.92
CA ASN A 4 10.45 -6.76 9.67
C ASN A 4 9.12 -6.10 9.26
N ASN A 5 9.13 -4.94 8.58
CA ASN A 5 7.93 -4.15 8.25
C ASN A 5 7.72 -3.93 6.75
N SER A 6 8.00 -4.95 5.95
CA SER A 6 7.81 -4.94 4.51
C SER A 6 6.50 -5.59 4.09
N LEU A 7 6.00 -5.24 2.90
CA LEU A 7 4.88 -5.93 2.27
C LEU A 7 5.32 -7.35 1.90
N LYS A 8 4.68 -8.36 2.49
CA LYS A 8 4.99 -9.78 2.25
C LYS A 8 3.84 -10.45 1.53
N ILE A 9 4.17 -11.18 0.47
CA ILE A 9 3.21 -11.93 -0.32
C ILE A 9 3.31 -13.41 0.06
N TRP A 10 2.15 -14.01 0.30
CA TRP A 10 2.00 -15.39 0.72
C TRP A 10 1.07 -16.11 -0.24
N ASN A 11 1.39 -17.36 -0.54
CA ASN A 11 0.49 -18.23 -1.26
C ASN A 11 -0.51 -18.84 -0.28
N MET A 12 -1.77 -18.40 -0.35
CA MET A 12 -2.80 -18.86 0.59
C MET A 12 -3.17 -20.34 0.43
N THR A 13 -3.00 -20.92 -0.76
CA THR A 13 -3.28 -22.35 -1.01
C THR A 13 -2.24 -23.26 -0.36
N THR A 14 -0.98 -22.86 -0.36
CA THR A 14 0.14 -23.67 0.14
C THR A 14 0.67 -23.22 1.49
N GLY A 15 0.25 -22.05 1.98
CA GLY A 15 0.78 -21.39 3.17
C GLY A 15 2.23 -20.91 3.04
N LYS A 16 2.81 -20.95 1.83
CA LYS A 16 4.22 -20.62 1.62
C LYS A 16 4.43 -19.13 1.42
N PHE A 17 5.48 -18.61 2.04
CA PHE A 17 6.02 -17.29 1.73
C PHE A 17 6.48 -17.27 0.26
N ILE A 18 6.05 -16.26 -0.50
CA ILE A 18 6.49 -16.03 -1.87
C ILE A 18 7.67 -15.07 -1.84
N GLU A 19 7.42 -13.83 -1.41
CA GLU A 19 8.47 -12.81 -1.38
C GLU A 19 8.13 -11.62 -0.47
N CYS A 20 9.16 -10.80 -0.25
CA CYS A 20 9.08 -9.49 0.36
C CYS A 20 9.17 -8.44 -0.76
N VAL A 21 8.09 -7.70 -0.98
CA VAL A 21 8.03 -6.70 -2.05
C VAL A 21 8.72 -5.42 -1.59
N SER A 22 9.77 -5.05 -2.33
CA SER A 22 10.54 -3.83 -2.14
C SER A 22 10.47 -3.01 -3.43
N PRO A 23 9.68 -1.92 -3.50
CA PRO A 23 9.50 -1.19 -4.73
C PRO A 23 10.78 -0.44 -5.15
N LEU A 24 11.11 -0.49 -6.44
CA LEU A 24 12.36 0.01 -7.02
C LEU A 24 12.45 1.55 -7.04
N ASN A 25 11.31 2.23 -7.16
CA ASN A 25 11.20 3.69 -7.24
C ASN A 25 10.63 4.33 -5.96
N ARG A 26 10.66 3.61 -4.83
CA ARG A 26 10.12 4.12 -3.57
C ARG A 26 11.03 5.23 -3.02
N SER A 27 10.43 6.28 -2.48
CA SER A 27 11.20 7.39 -1.91
C SER A 27 12.03 6.93 -0.71
N VAL A 28 13.28 7.37 -0.62
CA VAL A 28 14.14 7.11 0.56
C VAL A 28 13.54 7.70 1.84
N ALA A 29 12.71 8.74 1.73
CA ALA A 29 12.03 9.36 2.86
C ALA A 29 11.04 8.44 3.59
N VAL A 30 10.65 7.32 2.99
CA VAL A 30 9.77 6.31 3.63
C VAL A 30 10.54 5.07 4.11
N ASN A 31 11.88 5.10 4.05
CA ASN A 31 12.69 4.00 4.56
C ASN A 31 12.61 3.91 6.09
N GLY A 32 12.30 2.72 6.60
CA GLY A 32 12.11 2.48 8.04
C GLY A 32 10.70 2.79 8.54
N GLU A 33 9.83 3.30 7.66
CA GLU A 33 8.42 3.49 7.98
C GLU A 33 7.65 2.16 7.98
N PHE A 34 6.54 2.15 8.73
CA PHE A 34 5.78 0.94 9.04
C PHE A 34 4.47 0.94 8.27
N THR A 35 4.17 -0.19 7.62
CA THR A 35 2.88 -0.43 6.98
C THR A 35 1.89 -0.94 8.03
N TYR A 36 0.72 -0.32 8.14
CA TYR A 36 -0.32 -0.71 9.09
C TYR A 36 -1.56 -1.28 8.39
N ALA A 37 -1.87 -0.76 7.21
CA ALA A 37 -3.01 -1.18 6.41
C ALA A 37 -2.54 -1.49 4.99
N THR A 38 -3.05 -2.58 4.43
CA THR A 38 -2.84 -2.93 3.03
C THR A 38 -4.04 -3.67 2.49
N LYS A 39 -4.32 -3.48 1.20
CA LYS A 39 -5.44 -4.12 0.50
C LYS A 39 -5.07 -4.34 -0.96
N PHE A 40 -5.41 -5.50 -1.53
CA PHE A 40 -5.46 -5.68 -2.97
C PHE A 40 -6.54 -4.79 -3.56
N HIS A 41 -6.19 -4.00 -4.58
CA HIS A 41 -7.14 -3.09 -5.20
C HIS A 41 -8.34 -3.87 -5.79
N ASP A 42 -9.56 -3.57 -5.33
CA ASP A 42 -10.80 -4.15 -5.85
C ASP A 42 -11.37 -3.25 -6.95
N GLY A 43 -10.93 -3.44 -8.19
CA GLY A 43 -11.43 -2.67 -9.32
C GLY A 43 -10.70 -2.98 -10.61
N ASN A 44 -10.73 -2.05 -11.56
CA ASN A 44 -10.30 -2.29 -12.95
C ASN A 44 -8.78 -2.22 -13.17
N LEU A 45 -7.99 -2.08 -12.09
CA LEU A 45 -6.54 -2.12 -12.18
C LEU A 45 -6.03 -3.55 -12.36
N SER A 46 -4.72 -3.70 -12.61
CA SER A 46 -4.09 -5.01 -12.62
C SER A 46 -4.41 -5.73 -11.31
N SER A 47 -4.67 -7.05 -11.39
CA SER A 47 -4.90 -7.91 -10.20
C SER A 47 -3.73 -7.90 -9.22
N ASN A 48 -2.60 -7.33 -9.64
CA ASN A 48 -1.34 -7.26 -8.92
C ASN A 48 -1.13 -5.88 -8.27
N THR A 49 -2.16 -5.03 -8.29
CA THR A 49 -2.12 -3.72 -7.64
C THR A 49 -2.49 -3.83 -6.17
N VAL A 50 -1.62 -3.32 -5.30
CA VAL A 50 -1.81 -3.25 -3.85
C VAL A 50 -1.77 -1.80 -3.41
N ILE A 51 -2.67 -1.46 -2.50
CA ILE A 51 -2.69 -0.17 -1.80
C ILE A 51 -2.10 -0.38 -0.42
N MET A 52 -1.21 0.50 0.00
CA MET A 52 -0.57 0.42 1.31
C MET A 52 -0.52 1.78 2.01
N GLY A 53 -0.76 1.75 3.31
CA GLY A 53 -0.74 2.90 4.19
C GLY A 53 -0.23 2.52 5.57
N GLY A 54 0.27 3.50 6.30
CA GLY A 54 0.81 3.30 7.63
C GLY A 54 1.33 4.59 8.19
N ARG A 55 2.47 4.55 8.89
CA ARG A 55 3.12 5.77 9.41
C ARG A 55 3.71 6.65 8.30
N ASN A 56 3.92 6.08 7.13
CA ASN A 56 4.44 6.78 5.96
C ASN A 56 3.67 8.09 5.72
N PRO A 57 4.34 9.18 5.30
CA PRO A 57 3.69 10.44 4.90
C PRO A 57 2.88 10.33 3.59
N LYS A 58 2.67 9.12 3.07
CA LYS A 58 1.88 8.85 1.86
C LYS A 58 1.12 7.54 1.97
N LEU A 59 -0.09 7.53 1.41
CA LEU A 59 -0.74 6.30 0.93
C LEU A 59 -0.15 5.97 -0.44
N GLU A 60 0.38 4.77 -0.62
CA GLU A 60 1.04 4.36 -1.86
C GLU A 60 0.23 3.28 -2.58
N VAL A 61 0.16 3.38 -3.91
CA VAL A 61 -0.37 2.34 -4.79
C VAL A 61 0.80 1.72 -5.53
N LEU A 62 0.88 0.40 -5.50
CA LEU A 62 2.04 -0.38 -5.90
C LEU A 62 1.62 -1.49 -6.85
N ASP A 63 2.30 -1.64 -7.98
CA ASP A 63 2.27 -2.88 -8.75
C ASP A 63 3.31 -3.85 -8.16
N ILE A 64 2.86 -5.00 -7.66
CA ILE A 64 3.75 -5.98 -7.01
C ILE A 64 4.55 -6.81 -8.02
N THR A 65 4.08 -6.93 -9.27
CA THR A 65 4.80 -7.64 -10.34
C THR A 65 5.93 -6.78 -10.88
N GLU A 66 5.67 -5.51 -11.17
CA GLU A 66 6.71 -4.55 -11.58
C GLU A 66 7.58 -4.06 -10.41
N LYS A 67 7.15 -4.32 -9.17
CA LYS A 67 7.76 -3.80 -7.94
C LYS A 67 7.94 -2.28 -8.01
N ARG A 68 6.86 -1.57 -8.33
CA ARG A 68 6.91 -0.12 -8.59
C ARG A 68 5.73 0.62 -7.99
N VAL A 69 6.02 1.68 -7.25
CA VAL A 69 5.01 2.64 -6.80
C VAL A 69 4.46 3.35 -8.03
N LEU A 70 3.16 3.18 -8.27
CA LEU A 70 2.44 3.77 -9.39
C LEU A 70 2.03 5.22 -9.06
N CYS A 71 1.51 5.44 -7.86
CA CYS A 71 1.20 6.77 -7.35
C CYS A 71 1.27 6.82 -5.82
N GLY A 72 1.22 8.03 -5.27
CA GLY A 72 1.09 8.22 -3.83
C GLY A 72 0.29 9.47 -3.48
N PHE A 73 -0.56 9.35 -2.47
CA PHE A 73 -1.38 10.45 -1.95
C PHE A 73 -0.81 10.91 -0.60
N PRO A 74 -0.49 12.21 -0.44
CA PRO A 74 0.09 12.70 0.80
C PRO A 74 -0.88 12.54 1.98
N VAL A 75 -0.33 12.17 3.14
CA VAL A 75 -1.05 12.07 4.41
C VAL A 75 -0.26 12.77 5.51
N MET A 76 -0.97 13.40 6.44
CA MET A 76 -0.39 14.13 7.57
C MET A 76 -0.23 13.24 8.80
N LYS A 77 -1.09 12.23 8.95
CA LYS A 77 -0.99 11.22 10.02
C LYS A 77 -1.20 9.81 9.48
N SER A 78 -0.91 8.84 10.33
CA SER A 78 -0.94 7.43 9.97
C SER A 78 -2.27 6.98 9.40
N VAL A 79 -2.22 6.21 8.32
CA VAL A 79 -3.37 5.51 7.72
C VAL A 79 -3.56 4.17 8.43
N LEU A 80 -4.79 3.89 8.87
CA LEU A 80 -5.14 2.67 9.62
C LEU A 80 -6.20 1.83 8.91
N ALA A 81 -6.95 2.42 7.98
CA ALA A 81 -7.98 1.71 7.21
C ALA A 81 -7.91 2.14 5.75
N ILE A 82 -8.06 1.16 4.85
CA ILE A 82 -8.05 1.33 3.40
C ILE A 82 -9.17 0.47 2.84
N ASP A 83 -9.95 1.08 1.95
CA ASP A 83 -10.88 0.37 1.09
C ASP A 83 -10.74 0.87 -0.35
N SER A 84 -11.18 0.07 -1.31
CA SER A 84 -11.15 0.43 -2.72
C SER A 84 -12.31 -0.19 -3.47
N LYS A 85 -12.84 0.58 -4.43
CA LYS A 85 -13.79 0.10 -5.43
C LYS A 85 -13.58 0.80 -6.77
N ASP A 86 -13.42 0.02 -7.83
CA ASP A 86 -13.29 0.45 -9.22
C ASP A 86 -12.10 1.40 -9.48
N ARG A 87 -12.29 2.70 -9.29
CA ARG A 87 -11.25 3.74 -9.42
C ARG A 87 -11.07 4.57 -8.16
N TYR A 88 -11.88 4.28 -7.15
CA TYR A 88 -11.94 5.04 -5.92
C TYR A 88 -11.18 4.31 -4.83
N ILE A 89 -10.36 5.07 -4.12
CA ILE A 89 -9.65 4.60 -2.93
C ILE A 89 -10.14 5.43 -1.76
N ALA A 90 -10.73 4.76 -0.77
CA ALA A 90 -11.13 5.37 0.48
C ALA A 90 -10.11 5.01 1.56
N TYR A 91 -9.68 5.98 2.36
CA TYR A 91 -8.72 5.73 3.43
C TYR A 91 -8.88 6.71 4.59
N GLY A 92 -8.53 6.24 5.78
CA GLY A 92 -8.64 6.99 7.02
C GLY A 92 -7.67 6.46 8.09
N GLY A 93 -7.57 7.18 9.20
CA GLY A 93 -6.66 6.81 10.28
C GLY A 93 -6.66 7.83 11.40
N LEU A 94 -5.47 8.31 11.79
CA LEU A 94 -5.32 9.24 12.91
C LEU A 94 -5.67 10.70 12.57
N GLU A 95 -5.86 11.00 11.28
CA GLU A 95 -6.52 12.22 10.86
C GLU A 95 -8.04 12.09 11.09
N PRO A 96 -8.72 13.14 11.59
CA PRO A 96 -10.17 13.14 11.76
C PRO A 96 -10.89 13.37 10.41
N LEU A 97 -10.40 12.74 9.34
CA LEU A 97 -10.88 12.89 7.97
C LEU A 97 -10.91 11.52 7.29
N LEU A 98 -12.05 11.21 6.67
CA LEU A 98 -12.13 10.17 5.64
C LEU A 98 -11.80 10.81 4.30
N ARG A 99 -10.81 10.26 3.59
CA ARG A 99 -10.41 10.75 2.27
C ARG A 99 -10.84 9.74 1.21
N ILE A 100 -11.34 10.26 0.10
CA ILE A 100 -11.66 9.47 -1.10
C ILE A 100 -10.93 10.12 -2.26
N VAL A 101 -10.13 9.33 -2.97
CA VAL A 101 -9.34 9.79 -4.11
C VAL A 101 -9.68 8.95 -5.35
N ASN A 102 -9.54 9.58 -6.52
CA ASN A 102 -9.61 8.90 -7.80
C ASN A 102 -8.18 8.56 -8.25
N TYR A 103 -7.97 7.33 -8.68
CA TYR A 103 -6.68 6.84 -9.15
C TYR A 103 -6.46 7.02 -10.67
N ILE A 104 -7.48 7.43 -11.43
CA ILE A 104 -7.38 7.73 -12.89
C ILE A 104 -6.85 9.14 -13.14
#